data_AF-A0A5S3XTA4-F1
#
_entry.id   AF-A0A5S3XTA4-F1
#
_cell.length_a   1.000
_cell.length_b   1.000
_cell.length_c   1.000
_cell.angle_alpha   90.00
_cell.angle_beta   90.00
_cell.angle_gamma   90.00
#
_symmetry.space_group_name_H-M   'P 1'
#
loop_
_entity.id
_entity.type
_entity.pdbx_description
1 polymer ?
#
loop_
_entity_poly.entity_id
_entity_poly.type
_entity_poly.pdbx_seq_one_letter_code
_entity_poly.pdbx_strand_id
1 'polypeptide(L)'
;MYKQLVILLAAASLTACSEKEEVAQVQTAPVEKAETTLQAYKSQAKSLLADIRTQNTAQELEKSSANLVKTSRKLLSEFTVKYPQCQTYLGALDAAADLIPTLPLEEIETGYHADGKLPKFDDPVCYHAKDLLVHPATVQAIAKQGFKSESAYQDAELEIVEVIAHFDQVERALN
;
A
#
# COMPACT_ATOMS: atom_id res chain seq x y z
N MET A 1 51.72 50.78 -13.28
CA MET A 1 51.74 52.21 -12.90
C MET A 1 50.93 52.98 -13.92
N TYR A 2 50.23 54.03 -13.47
CA TYR A 2 49.31 54.94 -14.18
C TYR A 2 47.90 54.38 -14.49
N LYS A 3 46.81 54.72 -13.79
CA LYS A 3 46.24 55.96 -13.20
C LYS A 3 45.11 56.51 -14.10
N GLN A 4 43.89 56.27 -13.61
CA GLN A 4 42.62 57.04 -13.71
C GLN A 4 42.30 57.82 -15.00
N LEU A 5 41.07 57.64 -15.50
CA LEU A 5 40.16 58.78 -15.72
C LEU A 5 38.69 58.34 -15.74
N VAL A 6 37.92 58.99 -14.86
CA VAL A 6 36.46 58.95 -14.74
C VAL A 6 35.88 59.93 -15.75
N ILE A 7 34.83 59.52 -16.48
CA ILE A 7 33.86 60.45 -17.05
C ILE A 7 32.46 59.93 -16.75
N LEU A 8 31.75 60.68 -15.89
CA LEU A 8 30.31 60.62 -15.66
C LEU A 8 29.60 61.25 -16.87
N LEU A 9 28.61 60.56 -17.42
CA LEU A 9 27.52 61.20 -18.14
C LEU A 9 26.19 60.64 -17.62
N ALA A 10 25.44 61.53 -16.97
CA ALA A 10 24.07 61.32 -16.55
C ALA A 10 23.15 61.33 -17.78
N ALA A 11 22.38 60.26 -17.97
CA ALA A 11 21.23 60.26 -18.85
C ALA A 11 19.97 60.22 -17.99
N ALA A 12 19.22 61.31 -18.01
CA ALA A 12 17.90 61.42 -17.40
C ALA A 12 16.91 60.56 -18.21
N SER A 13 16.46 59.45 -17.64
CA SER A 13 15.34 58.67 -18.15
C SER A 13 14.05 59.12 -17.46
N LEU A 14 13.15 59.70 -18.26
CA LEU A 14 11.78 60.04 -17.92
C LEU A 14 11.07 58.85 -17.27
N THR A 15 10.61 59.00 -16.03
CA THR A 15 9.75 58.04 -15.37
C THR A 15 8.32 58.18 -15.92
N ALA A 16 7.95 57.33 -16.87
CA ALA A 16 6.54 57.05 -17.14
C ALA A 16 6.03 56.16 -15.99
N CYS A 17 5.10 56.68 -15.20
CA CYS A 17 4.36 55.90 -14.21
C CYS A 17 3.51 54.86 -14.95
N SER A 18 3.99 53.62 -15.03
CA SER A 18 3.12 52.48 -15.29
C SER A 18 2.63 52.01 -13.93
N GLU A 19 1.36 52.26 -13.66
CA GLU A 19 0.63 51.69 -12.54
C GLU A 19 0.80 50.17 -12.58
N LYS A 20 1.58 49.65 -11.64
CA LYS A 20 1.89 48.23 -11.56
C LYS A 20 0.76 47.62 -10.74
N GLU A 21 -0.27 47.14 -11.43
CA GLU A 21 -1.26 46.25 -10.82
C GLU A 21 -0.52 45.01 -10.31
N GLU A 22 -0.31 45.00 -8.99
CA GLU A 22 0.22 43.86 -8.27
C GLU A 22 -0.91 42.83 -8.17
N VAL A 23 -1.10 42.07 -9.24
CA VAL A 23 -1.92 40.86 -9.20
C VAL A 23 -1.17 39.88 -8.31
N ALA A 24 -1.55 39.84 -7.04
CA ALA A 24 -1.14 38.81 -6.11
C ALA A 24 -1.53 37.45 -6.73
N GLN A 25 -0.55 36.78 -7.34
CA GLN A 25 -0.69 35.38 -7.71
C GLN A 25 -0.77 34.59 -6.42
N VAL A 26 -2.00 34.26 -6.02
CA VAL A 26 -2.27 33.21 -5.06
C VAL A 26 -1.71 31.93 -5.65
N GLN A 27 -0.50 31.58 -5.22
CA GLN A 27 0.08 30.26 -5.46
C GLN A 27 -0.84 29.27 -4.76
N THR A 28 -1.75 28.68 -5.53
CA THR A 28 -2.45 27.48 -5.11
C THR A 28 -1.39 26.38 -5.09
N ALA A 29 -0.92 26.05 -3.89
CA ALA A 29 -0.15 24.83 -3.69
C ALA A 29 -0.95 23.67 -4.30
N PRO A 30 -0.31 22.70 -4.99
CA PRO A 30 -1.02 21.54 -5.47
C PRO A 30 -1.70 20.87 -4.28
N VAL A 31 -3.03 20.75 -4.32
CA VAL A 31 -3.74 19.88 -3.38
C VAL A 31 -3.30 18.46 -3.74
N GLU A 32 -2.31 17.93 -3.02
CA GLU A 32 -1.94 16.53 -3.15
C GLU A 32 -3.20 15.70 -2.92
N LYS A 33 -3.63 14.99 -3.96
CA LYS A 33 -4.79 14.12 -3.89
C LYS A 33 -4.50 13.05 -2.84
N ALA A 34 -5.39 12.91 -1.86
CA ALA A 34 -5.26 11.88 -0.83
C ALA A 34 -5.05 10.50 -1.47
N GLU A 35 -4.09 9.75 -0.93
CA GLU A 35 -3.76 8.40 -1.40
C GLU A 35 -4.99 7.48 -1.27
N THR A 36 -5.28 6.74 -2.34
CA THR A 36 -6.37 5.75 -2.34
C THR A 36 -5.96 4.47 -1.59
N THR A 37 -6.94 3.69 -1.11
CA THR A 37 -6.66 2.40 -0.46
C THR A 37 -5.89 1.44 -1.37
N LEU A 38 -6.19 1.42 -2.68
CA LEU A 38 -5.45 0.63 -3.68
C LEU A 38 -3.97 1.03 -3.77
N GLN A 39 -3.68 2.34 -3.80
CA GLN A 39 -2.31 2.85 -3.85
C GLN A 39 -1.55 2.50 -2.57
N ALA A 40 -2.18 2.71 -1.41
CA ALA A 40 -1.60 2.37 -0.12
C ALA A 40 -1.29 0.87 -0.02
N TYR A 41 -2.22 0.02 -0.45
CA TYR A 41 -2.03 -1.44 -0.48
C TYR A 41 -0.82 -1.82 -1.34
N LYS A 42 -0.78 -1.33 -2.59
CA LYS A 42 0.31 -1.62 -3.54
C LYS A 42 1.67 -1.19 -3.00
N SER A 43 1.72 -0.02 -2.39
CA SER A 43 2.93 0.53 -1.78
C SER A 43 3.39 -0.33 -0.60
N GLN A 44 2.48 -0.67 0.31
CA GLN A 44 2.77 -1.50 1.48
C GLN A 44 3.22 -2.92 1.10
N ALA A 45 2.56 -3.57 0.14
CA ALA A 45 2.95 -4.91 -0.33
C ALA A 45 4.36 -4.90 -0.94
N LYS A 46 4.70 -3.89 -1.76
CA LYS A 46 6.05 -3.76 -2.32
C LYS A 46 7.10 -3.46 -1.26
N SER A 47 6.78 -2.63 -0.28
CA SER A 47 7.69 -2.34 0.85
C SER A 47 7.94 -3.59 1.67
N LEU A 48 6.88 -4.33 2.03
CA LEU A 48 6.99 -5.57 2.79
C LEU A 48 7.83 -6.61 2.04
N LEU A 49 7.63 -6.76 0.71
CA LEU A 49 8.47 -7.65 -0.10
C LEU A 49 9.96 -7.25 -0.06
N ALA A 50 10.26 -5.95 -0.14
CA ALA A 50 11.62 -5.47 -0.04
C ALA A 50 12.22 -5.76 1.34
N ASP A 51 11.47 -5.51 2.42
CA ASP A 51 11.89 -5.75 3.81
C ASP A 51 12.14 -7.24 4.09
N ILE A 52 11.34 -8.13 3.51
CA ILE A 52 11.54 -9.59 3.59
C ILE A 52 12.85 -9.98 2.89
N ARG A 53 13.09 -9.45 1.69
CA ARG A 53 14.31 -9.74 0.91
C ARG A 53 15.58 -9.20 1.55
N THR A 54 15.49 -8.12 2.31
CA THR A 54 16.61 -7.61 3.12
C THR A 54 16.71 -8.27 4.49
N GLN A 55 15.85 -9.24 4.77
CA GLN A 55 15.77 -9.98 6.03
C GLN A 55 15.65 -9.07 7.26
N ASN A 56 14.73 -8.11 7.21
CA ASN A 56 14.41 -7.27 8.36
C ASN A 56 13.96 -8.12 9.56
N THR A 57 13.92 -7.49 10.73
CA THR A 57 13.61 -8.21 11.97
C THR A 57 12.19 -8.74 11.98
N ALA A 58 11.97 -9.85 12.68
CA ALA A 58 10.63 -10.42 12.86
C ALA A 58 9.61 -9.40 13.40
N GLN A 59 10.04 -8.51 14.30
CA GLN A 59 9.17 -7.45 14.85
C GLN A 59 8.76 -6.43 13.79
N GLU A 60 9.68 -6.02 12.91
CA GLU A 60 9.39 -5.10 11.82
C GLU A 60 8.47 -5.75 10.80
N LEU A 61 8.74 -7.01 10.44
CA LEU A 61 7.93 -7.78 9.49
C LEU A 61 6.54 -8.08 10.05
N GLU A 62 6.39 -8.35 11.34
CA GLU A 62 5.08 -8.48 12.00
C GLU A 62 4.30 -7.16 11.89
N LYS A 63 4.95 -6.04 12.14
CA LYS A 63 4.30 -4.72 12.08
C LYS A 63 3.87 -4.35 10.67
N SER A 64 4.74 -4.55 9.66
CA SER A 64 4.44 -4.20 8.27
C SER A 64 3.38 -5.13 7.68
N SER A 65 3.43 -6.43 7.96
CA SER A 65 2.37 -7.38 7.57
C SER A 65 1.04 -7.07 8.26
N ALA A 66 1.02 -6.76 9.56
CA ALA A 66 -0.20 -6.33 10.26
C ALA A 66 -0.81 -5.04 9.67
N ASN A 67 0.03 -4.09 9.25
CA ASN A 67 -0.44 -2.88 8.57
C ASN A 67 -1.06 -3.21 7.21
N LEU A 68 -0.46 -4.14 6.46
CA LEU A 68 -1.01 -4.60 5.18
C LEU A 68 -2.35 -5.34 5.39
N VAL A 69 -2.47 -6.20 6.41
CA VAL A 69 -3.77 -6.81 6.80
C VAL A 69 -4.82 -5.73 7.07
N LYS A 70 -4.50 -4.69 7.84
CA LYS A 70 -5.43 -3.58 8.11
C LYS A 70 -5.87 -2.86 6.82
N THR A 71 -4.95 -2.60 5.90
CA THR A 71 -5.28 -2.01 4.59
C THR A 71 -6.12 -2.97 3.74
N SER A 72 -5.85 -4.27 3.82
CA SER A 72 -6.65 -5.33 3.19
C SER A 72 -8.11 -5.25 3.64
N ARG A 73 -8.36 -5.23 4.95
CA ARG A 73 -9.73 -5.13 5.51
C ARG A 73 -10.51 -3.94 4.94
N LYS A 74 -9.85 -2.78 4.83
CA LYS A 74 -10.44 -1.59 4.21
C LYS A 74 -10.76 -1.82 2.73
N LEU A 75 -9.81 -2.39 1.98
CA LEU A 75 -9.98 -2.68 0.56
C LEU A 75 -11.08 -3.72 0.32
N LEU A 76 -11.20 -4.76 1.16
CA LEU A 76 -12.29 -5.74 1.09
C LEU A 76 -13.66 -5.09 1.27
N SER A 77 -13.78 -4.19 2.25
CA SER A 77 -15.01 -3.42 2.47
C SER A 77 -15.38 -2.60 1.23
N GLU A 78 -14.42 -1.85 0.67
CA GLU A 78 -14.61 -1.10 -0.58
C GLU A 78 -14.95 -2.02 -1.76
N PHE A 79 -14.31 -3.19 -1.84
CA PHE A 79 -14.52 -4.17 -2.89
C PHE A 79 -15.95 -4.74 -2.87
N THR A 80 -16.48 -5.08 -1.69
CA THR A 80 -17.85 -5.59 -1.54
C THR A 80 -18.93 -4.58 -1.92
N VAL A 81 -18.63 -3.27 -1.96
CA VAL A 81 -19.55 -2.26 -2.50
C VAL A 81 -19.72 -2.43 -4.01
N LYS A 82 -18.64 -2.72 -4.76
CA LYS A 82 -18.70 -2.98 -6.21
C LYS A 82 -19.13 -4.41 -6.53
N TYR A 83 -18.77 -5.35 -5.67
CA TYR A 83 -19.02 -6.79 -5.81
C TYR A 83 -19.82 -7.35 -4.62
N PRO A 84 -21.11 -7.00 -4.49
CA PRO A 84 -21.93 -7.41 -3.35
C PRO A 84 -22.11 -8.93 -3.26
N GLN A 85 -21.92 -9.68 -4.36
CA GLN A 85 -21.91 -11.15 -4.32
C GLN A 85 -20.78 -11.72 -3.47
N CYS A 86 -19.70 -10.95 -3.23
CA CYS A 86 -18.60 -11.37 -2.38
C CYS A 86 -18.83 -11.09 -0.89
N GLN A 87 -19.91 -10.42 -0.50
CA GLN A 87 -20.12 -9.92 0.87
C GLN A 87 -20.08 -11.02 1.92
N THR A 88 -20.78 -12.15 1.69
CA THR A 88 -20.80 -13.26 2.65
C THR A 88 -19.43 -13.89 2.81
N TYR A 89 -18.71 -14.05 1.70
CA TYR A 89 -17.38 -14.64 1.67
C TYR A 89 -16.31 -13.76 2.33
N LEU A 90 -16.17 -12.53 1.86
CA LEU A 90 -15.18 -11.59 2.37
C LEU A 90 -15.53 -11.05 3.76
N GLY A 91 -16.81 -11.01 4.11
CA GLY A 91 -17.25 -10.69 5.47
C GLY A 91 -16.87 -11.79 6.48
N ALA A 92 -16.97 -13.06 6.11
CA ALA A 92 -16.50 -14.17 6.94
C ALA A 92 -14.98 -14.12 7.13
N LEU A 93 -14.23 -13.79 6.08
CA LEU A 93 -12.79 -13.58 6.16
C LEU A 93 -12.43 -12.40 7.07
N ASP A 94 -13.07 -11.23 6.92
CA ASP A 94 -12.78 -10.06 7.75
C ASP A 94 -13.04 -10.32 9.24
N ALA A 95 -14.09 -11.09 9.56
CA ALA A 95 -14.38 -11.50 10.93
C ALA A 95 -13.29 -12.40 11.54
N ALA A 96 -12.53 -13.11 10.71
CA ALA A 96 -11.41 -13.96 11.12
C ALA A 96 -10.05 -13.24 11.07
N ALA A 97 -9.97 -12.00 10.60
CA ALA A 97 -8.71 -11.32 10.29
C ALA A 97 -7.75 -11.20 11.49
N ASP A 98 -8.28 -11.04 12.70
CA ASP A 98 -7.48 -10.94 13.92
C ASP A 98 -7.07 -12.33 14.48
N LEU A 99 -7.81 -13.39 14.09
CA LEU A 99 -7.53 -14.77 14.46
C LEU A 99 -6.45 -15.39 13.57
N ILE A 100 -6.53 -15.21 12.25
CA ILE A 100 -5.66 -15.88 11.26
C ILE A 100 -4.17 -15.78 11.64
N PRO A 101 -3.61 -14.60 12.00
CA PRO A 101 -2.20 -14.46 12.35
C PRO A 101 -1.78 -15.15 13.66
N THR A 102 -2.70 -15.80 14.37
CA THR A 102 -2.42 -16.53 15.62
C THR A 102 -2.48 -18.05 15.44
N LEU A 103 -2.89 -18.51 14.26
CA LEU A 103 -3.04 -19.92 13.95
C LEU A 103 -1.71 -20.57 13.55
N PRO A 104 -1.57 -21.89 13.69
CA PRO A 104 -0.51 -22.65 13.02
C PRO A 104 -0.59 -22.46 11.50
N LEU A 105 0.55 -22.42 10.81
CA LEU A 105 0.58 -22.20 9.35
C LEU A 105 -0.28 -23.21 8.58
N GLU A 106 -0.21 -24.50 8.93
CA GLU A 106 -1.06 -25.55 8.33
C GLU A 106 -2.56 -25.25 8.44
N GLU A 107 -3.00 -24.62 9.53
CA GLU A 107 -4.39 -24.25 9.74
C GLU A 107 -4.77 -22.99 8.92
N ILE A 108 -3.80 -22.12 8.61
CA ILE A 108 -3.98 -21.01 7.66
C ILE A 108 -4.09 -21.58 6.23
N GLU A 109 -3.18 -22.48 5.85
CA GLU A 109 -3.16 -23.13 4.54
C GLU A 109 -4.49 -23.84 4.23
N THR A 110 -4.91 -24.74 5.12
CA THR A 110 -6.12 -25.55 4.89
C THR A 110 -7.40 -24.77 5.16
N GLY A 111 -7.38 -23.83 6.11
CA GLY A 111 -8.57 -23.10 6.54
C GLY A 111 -8.90 -21.89 5.68
N TYR A 112 -7.89 -21.15 5.21
CA TYR A 112 -8.09 -19.84 4.59
C TYR A 112 -7.43 -19.70 3.22
N HIS A 113 -6.29 -20.33 2.95
CA HIS A 113 -5.77 -20.41 1.57
C HIS A 113 -6.61 -21.36 0.70
N ALA A 114 -6.92 -22.56 1.23
CA ALA A 114 -7.75 -23.57 0.59
C ALA A 114 -9.25 -23.50 0.95
N ASP A 115 -9.69 -22.39 1.55
CA ASP A 115 -11.08 -22.06 1.84
C ASP A 115 -11.83 -23.03 2.77
N GLY A 116 -11.15 -23.91 3.51
CA GLY A 116 -11.78 -24.93 4.36
C GLY A 116 -12.65 -24.39 5.52
N LYS A 117 -12.43 -23.14 5.93
CA LYS A 117 -13.19 -22.43 6.97
C LYS A 117 -14.06 -21.29 6.44
N LEU A 118 -13.99 -20.99 5.15
CA LEU A 118 -14.76 -19.92 4.53
C LEU A 118 -16.03 -20.50 3.89
N PRO A 119 -17.12 -19.72 3.78
CA PRO A 119 -18.27 -20.14 2.99
C PRO A 119 -17.88 -20.26 1.51
N LYS A 120 -18.69 -20.94 0.71
CA LYS A 120 -18.47 -21.00 -0.73
C LYS A 120 -18.63 -19.61 -1.35
N PHE A 121 -17.86 -19.35 -2.40
CA PHE A 121 -18.02 -18.20 -3.29
C PHE A 121 -18.43 -18.66 -4.68
N ASP A 122 -19.14 -17.81 -5.40
CA ASP A 122 -19.68 -18.13 -6.74
C ASP A 122 -18.93 -17.42 -7.88
N ASP A 123 -18.01 -16.50 -7.54
CA ASP A 123 -17.27 -15.67 -8.50
C ASP A 123 -15.76 -15.65 -8.15
N PRO A 124 -14.87 -16.03 -9.08
CA PRO A 124 -13.41 -16.01 -8.88
C PRO A 124 -12.85 -14.66 -8.44
N VAL A 125 -13.56 -13.55 -8.70
CA VAL A 125 -13.12 -12.23 -8.25
C VAL A 125 -13.10 -12.13 -6.71
N CYS A 126 -13.97 -12.88 -6.02
CA CYS A 126 -14.00 -12.94 -4.57
C CYS A 126 -12.77 -13.67 -4.00
N TYR A 127 -12.30 -14.70 -4.70
CA TYR A 127 -11.09 -15.44 -4.35
C TYR A 127 -9.86 -14.52 -4.39
N HIS A 128 -9.67 -13.77 -5.47
CA HIS A 128 -8.56 -12.82 -5.56
C HIS A 128 -8.60 -11.73 -4.48
N ALA A 129 -9.79 -11.24 -4.13
CA ALA A 129 -9.93 -10.28 -3.03
C ALA A 129 -9.55 -10.91 -1.68
N LYS A 130 -10.00 -12.14 -1.39
CA LYS A 130 -9.67 -12.85 -0.14
C LYS A 130 -8.16 -12.94 0.08
N ASP A 131 -7.42 -13.33 -0.95
CA ASP A 131 -5.97 -13.53 -0.86
C ASP A 131 -5.22 -12.24 -0.51
N LEU A 132 -5.79 -11.05 -0.79
CA LEU A 132 -5.21 -9.79 -0.33
C LEU A 132 -5.03 -9.72 1.19
N LEU A 133 -5.86 -10.43 1.96
CA LEU A 133 -5.77 -10.48 3.42
C LEU A 133 -5.02 -11.73 3.91
N VAL A 134 -5.28 -12.90 3.30
CA VAL A 134 -4.73 -14.17 3.82
C VAL A 134 -3.20 -14.17 3.73
N HIS A 135 -2.61 -13.86 2.58
CA HIS A 135 -1.15 -13.84 2.43
C HIS A 135 -0.42 -12.95 3.45
N PRO A 136 -0.77 -11.66 3.65
CA PRO A 136 -0.11 -10.85 4.66
C PRO A 136 -0.41 -11.33 6.09
N ALA A 137 -1.57 -11.94 6.36
CA ALA A 137 -1.84 -12.56 7.64
C ALA A 137 -0.94 -13.80 7.89
N THR A 138 -0.64 -14.57 6.84
CA THR A 138 0.33 -15.68 6.88
C THR A 138 1.74 -15.17 7.19
N VAL A 139 2.18 -14.10 6.52
CA VAL A 139 3.48 -13.47 6.83
C VAL A 139 3.53 -12.98 8.28
N GLN A 140 2.43 -12.41 8.79
CA GLN A 140 2.35 -12.01 10.19
C GLN A 140 2.46 -13.22 11.16
N ALA A 141 1.88 -14.37 10.80
CA ALA A 141 2.02 -15.60 11.58
C ALA A 141 3.45 -16.14 11.55
N ILE A 142 4.14 -16.09 10.40
CA ILE A 142 5.57 -16.43 10.28
C ILE A 142 6.41 -15.48 11.15
N ALA A 143 6.10 -14.18 11.12
CA ALA A 143 6.80 -13.17 11.92
C ALA A 143 6.70 -13.43 13.42
N LYS A 144 5.52 -13.81 13.92
CA LYS A 144 5.32 -14.16 15.34
C LYS A 144 6.08 -15.41 15.77
N GLN A 145 6.46 -16.28 14.83
CA GLN A 145 7.34 -17.42 15.11
C GLN A 145 8.83 -17.01 15.14
N GLY A 146 9.15 -15.80 14.71
CA GLY A 146 10.47 -15.17 14.87
C GLY A 146 11.41 -15.32 13.68
N PHE A 147 10.94 -15.70 12.48
CA PHE A 147 11.79 -15.88 11.28
C PHE A 147 13.08 -16.68 11.55
N LYS A 148 12.93 -17.87 12.13
CA LYS A 148 14.04 -18.67 12.68
C LYS A 148 15.01 -19.26 11.63
N SER A 149 14.70 -19.15 10.35
CA SER A 149 15.45 -19.75 9.26
C SER A 149 15.32 -18.97 7.96
N GLU A 150 16.27 -19.17 7.04
CA GLU A 150 16.19 -18.65 5.68
C GLU A 150 14.90 -19.09 4.97
N SER A 151 14.46 -20.33 5.21
CA SER A 151 13.21 -20.85 4.64
C SER A 151 11.99 -20.01 5.06
N ALA A 152 11.96 -19.48 6.29
CA ALA A 152 10.87 -18.63 6.72
C ALA A 152 10.81 -17.31 5.92
N TYR A 153 11.96 -16.76 5.52
CA TYR A 153 12.02 -15.60 4.63
C TYR A 153 11.58 -15.96 3.21
N GLN A 154 11.95 -17.13 2.71
CA GLN A 154 11.51 -17.62 1.39
C GLN A 154 10.00 -17.84 1.35
N ASP A 155 9.44 -18.48 2.37
CA ASP A 155 7.99 -18.70 2.49
C ASP A 155 7.26 -17.35 2.53
N ALA A 156 7.72 -16.41 3.37
CA ALA A 156 7.12 -15.07 3.43
C ALA A 156 7.28 -14.28 2.12
N GLU A 157 8.39 -14.45 1.39
CA GLU A 157 8.56 -13.83 0.07
C GLU A 157 7.53 -14.37 -0.93
N LEU A 158 7.31 -15.69 -0.95
CA LEU A 158 6.31 -16.32 -1.82
C LEU A 158 4.91 -15.79 -1.54
N GLU A 159 4.52 -15.70 -0.26
CA GLU A 159 3.22 -15.11 0.14
C GLU A 159 3.02 -13.70 -0.44
N ILE A 160 4.03 -12.84 -0.40
CA ILE A 160 3.90 -11.46 -0.90
C ILE A 160 4.05 -11.36 -2.42
N VAL A 161 4.78 -12.27 -3.07
CA VAL A 161 4.78 -12.36 -4.53
C VAL A 161 3.40 -12.78 -5.04
N GLU A 162 2.77 -13.77 -4.40
CA GLU A 162 1.42 -14.20 -4.72
C GLU A 162 0.43 -13.06 -4.47
N VAL A 163 0.48 -12.40 -3.31
CA VAL A 163 -0.47 -11.31 -3.03
C VAL A 163 -0.41 -10.15 -4.03
N ILE A 164 0.78 -9.85 -4.57
CA ILE A 164 0.92 -8.83 -5.62
C ILE A 164 0.23 -9.28 -6.91
N ALA A 165 0.28 -10.56 -7.26
CA ALA A 165 -0.43 -11.10 -8.42
C ALA A 165 -1.96 -11.07 -8.21
N HIS A 166 -2.45 -11.39 -7.01
CA HIS A 166 -3.87 -11.25 -6.66
C HIS A 166 -4.30 -9.78 -6.68
N PHE A 167 -3.46 -8.88 -6.17
CA PHE A 167 -3.70 -7.44 -6.21
C PHE A 167 -3.89 -6.92 -7.62
N ASP A 168 -3.07 -7.37 -8.58
CA ASP A 168 -3.21 -6.94 -9.98
C ASP A 168 -4.59 -7.33 -10.56
N GLN A 169 -5.18 -8.45 -10.14
CA GLN A 169 -6.55 -8.83 -10.53
C GLN A 169 -7.60 -7.93 -9.87
N VAL A 170 -7.44 -7.64 -8.58
CA VAL A 170 -8.34 -6.75 -7.84
C VAL A 170 -8.28 -5.31 -8.36
N GLU A 171 -7.09 -4.81 -8.68
CA GLU A 171 -6.87 -3.48 -9.27
C GLU A 171 -7.57 -3.39 -10.63
N ARG A 172 -7.46 -4.43 -11.47
CA ARG A 172 -8.21 -4.50 -12.75
C ARG A 172 -9.72 -4.56 -12.54
N ALA A 173 -10.19 -5.29 -11.54
CA ALA A 173 -11.61 -5.44 -11.24
C ALA A 173 -12.23 -4.14 -10.68
N LEU A 174 -11.45 -3.28 -10.01
CA LEU A 174 -11.94 -2.02 -9.43
C LEU A 174 -11.88 -0.83 -10.38
N ASN A 175 -10.95 -0.82 -11.35
CA ASN A 175 -10.91 0.15 -12.43
C ASN A 175 -11.93 -0.15 -13.55
#